data_AF-A0A5K1FRD7-F1
#
_entry.id   AF-A0A5K1FRD7-F1
#
_cell.length_a   1.000
_cell.length_b   1.000
_cell.length_c   1.000
_cell.angle_alpha   90.00
_cell.angle_beta   90.00
_cell.angle_gamma   90.00
#
_symmetry.space_group_name_H-M   'P 1'
#
loop_
_entity.id
_entity.type
_entity.pdbx_description
1 polymer ?
#
loop_
_entity_poly.entity_id
_entity_poly.type
_entity_poly.pdbx_seq_one_letter_code
_entity_poly.pdbx_strand_id
1 'polypeptide(L)'
;DYCRPGTLDPKKVKGKIIACVTNFFDSTVSTGHVVKEAGGIGMILCKDKNSENFTTEPQLHVLPATVLSANDSKEVFAYINSS
;
A
#
# COMPACT_ATOMS: atom_id res chain seq x y z
N ASP A 1 7.18 0.37 5.40
CA ASP A 1 6.50 1.24 6.38
C ASP A 1 5.14 1.65 5.91
N TYR A 2 4.20 1.70 6.84
CA TYR A 2 2.80 2.08 6.64
C TYR A 2 2.78 3.48 6.02
N CYS A 3 2.15 3.63 4.84
CA CYS A 3 2.09 4.88 4.08
C CYS A 3 1.28 5.96 4.83
N ARG A 4 1.92 6.54 5.84
CA ARG A 4 1.37 7.50 6.79
C ARG A 4 1.84 8.91 6.43
N PRO A 5 1.13 9.94 6.91
CA PRO A 5 1.55 11.32 6.66
C PRO A 5 3.02 11.55 7.05
N GLY A 6 3.80 12.15 6.15
CA GLY A 6 5.20 12.48 6.38
C GLY A 6 6.20 11.32 6.23
N THR A 7 5.76 10.08 5.98
CA THR A 7 6.68 8.94 5.84
C THR A 7 7.15 8.68 4.41
N LEU A 8 6.47 9.28 3.43
CA LEU A 8 6.80 9.13 2.01
C LEU A 8 7.73 10.25 1.55
N ASP A 9 8.84 9.87 0.91
CA ASP A 9 9.71 10.81 0.20
C ASP A 9 9.10 11.13 -1.18
N PRO A 10 8.62 12.36 -1.43
CA PRO A 10 7.97 12.71 -2.70
C PRO A 10 8.87 12.50 -3.91
N LYS A 11 10.20 12.59 -3.76
CA LYS A 11 11.15 12.35 -4.87
C LYS A 11 11.17 10.89 -5.29
N LYS A 12 10.93 9.97 -4.35
CA LYS A 12 10.87 8.53 -4.61
C LYS A 12 9.48 8.08 -5.06
N VAL A 13 8.43 8.78 -4.62
CA VAL A 13 7.04 8.40 -4.87
C VAL A 13 6.47 8.93 -6.19
N LYS A 14 6.89 10.12 -6.61
CA LYS A 14 6.30 10.80 -7.78
C LYS A 14 6.27 9.91 -9.02
N GLY A 15 5.07 9.70 -9.57
CA GLY A 15 4.85 8.94 -10.81
C GLY A 15 4.92 7.42 -10.66
N LYS A 16 4.93 6.88 -9.45
CA LYS A 16 5.02 5.43 -9.20
C LYS A 16 3.77 4.84 -8.56
N ILE A 17 3.65 3.52 -8.68
CA ILE A 17 2.74 2.69 -7.90
C ILE A 17 3.46 2.32 -6.60
N ILE A 18 2.83 2.58 -5.46
CA ILE A 18 3.47 2.40 -4.14
C ILE A 18 2.89 1.18 -3.43
N ALA A 19 3.75 0.28 -2.97
CA ALA A 19 3.37 -0.82 -2.10
C ALA A 19 3.36 -0.36 -0.64
N CYS A 20 2.19 -0.36 -0.03
CA CYS A 20 1.93 0.08 1.34
C CYS A 20 1.56 -1.11 2.20
N VAL A 21 2.28 -1.35 3.29
CA VAL A 21 1.83 -2.32 4.29
C VAL A 21 0.66 -1.70 5.06
N THR A 22 -0.42 -2.45 5.25
CA THR A 22 -1.56 -2.06 6.09
C THR A 22 -1.69 -3.01 7.28
N ASN A 23 -2.09 -2.47 8.43
CA ASN A 23 -2.52 -3.25 9.59
C ASN A 23 -4.00 -2.93 9.89
N PHE A 24 -4.55 -3.54 10.94
CA PHE A 24 -5.94 -3.37 11.36
C PHE A 24 -6.32 -1.93 11.74
N PHE A 25 -5.35 -1.11 12.17
CA PHE A 25 -5.57 0.23 12.72
C PHE A 25 -5.42 1.35 11.68
N ASP A 26 -4.90 1.06 10.49
CA ASP A 26 -4.69 2.09 9.47
C ASP A 26 -5.96 2.26 8.61
N SER A 27 -6.46 3.50 8.53
CA SER A 27 -7.55 3.86 7.63
C SER A 27 -7.07 3.85 6.18
N THR A 28 -7.67 2.99 5.37
CA THR A 28 -7.18 2.70 4.01
C THR A 28 -7.52 3.81 3.00
N VAL A 29 -8.54 4.62 3.27
CA VAL A 29 -8.84 5.86 2.53
C VAL A 29 -7.76 6.91 2.79
N SER A 30 -7.35 7.06 4.06
CA SER A 30 -6.27 7.99 4.46
C SER A 30 -4.95 7.61 3.80
N THR A 31 -4.63 6.31 3.74
CA THR A 31 -3.43 5.80 3.06
C THR A 31 -3.41 6.17 1.58
N GLY A 32 -4.53 6.01 0.87
CA GLY A 32 -4.64 6.41 -0.53
C GLY A 32 -4.45 7.91 -0.74
N HIS A 33 -4.93 8.74 0.19
CA HIS A 33 -4.74 10.19 0.16
C HIS A 33 -3.27 10.57 0.31
N VAL A 34 -2.58 9.99 1.30
CA VAL A 34 -1.15 10.22 1.55
C VAL A 34 -0.31 9.88 0.32
N VAL A 35 -0.57 8.75 -0.34
CA VAL A 35 0.14 8.35 -1.57
C VAL A 35 -0.11 9.35 -2.69
N LYS A 36 -1.36 9.82 -2.86
CA LYS A 36 -1.73 10.81 -3.87
C LYS A 36 -1.04 12.15 -3.63
N GLU A 37 -1.04 12.64 -2.39
CA GLU A 37 -0.37 13.90 -2.01
C GLU A 37 1.14 13.84 -2.23
N ALA A 38 1.77 12.69 -1.99
CA ALA A 38 3.18 12.47 -2.28
C ALA A 38 3.49 12.32 -3.80
N GLY A 39 2.48 12.39 -4.66
CA GLY A 39 2.62 12.32 -6.13
C GLY A 39 2.58 10.91 -6.72
N GLY A 40 2.16 9.91 -5.94
CA GLY A 40 1.96 8.54 -6.41
C GLY A 40 0.77 8.44 -7.35
N ILE A 41 0.84 7.53 -8.33
CA ILE A 41 -0.21 7.35 -9.36
C ILE A 41 -1.08 6.12 -9.09
N GLY A 42 -0.70 5.29 -8.13
CA GLY A 42 -1.44 4.10 -7.72
C GLY A 42 -0.89 3.50 -6.44
N MET A 43 -1.63 2.56 -5.86
CA MET A 43 -1.26 1.92 -4.60
C MET A 43 -1.55 0.42 -4.60
N ILE A 44 -0.65 -0.35 -4.00
CA ILE A 44 -0.86 -1.75 -3.66
C ILE A 44 -0.92 -1.82 -2.14
N LEU A 45 -2.06 -2.21 -1.59
CA LEU A 45 -2.21 -2.43 -0.16
C LEU A 45 -1.82 -3.87 0.18
N CYS A 46 -0.64 -4.00 0.78
CA CYS A 46 -0.06 -5.25 1.21
C CYS A 46 -0.45 -5.55 2.65
N LYS A 47 -1.01 -6.73 2.88
CA LYS A 47 -1.38 -7.18 4.22
C LYS A 47 -0.19 -7.82 4.93
N ASP A 48 -0.04 -7.52 6.22
CA ASP A 48 0.99 -8.15 7.04
C ASP A 48 0.66 -9.63 7.35
N LYS A 49 1.67 -10.44 7.62
CA LYS A 49 1.53 -11.86 7.96
C LYS A 49 0.66 -12.11 9.19
N ASN A 50 0.52 -11.13 10.10
CA ASN A 50 -0.35 -11.26 11.27
C ASN A 50 -1.85 -11.09 10.95
N SER A 51 -2.19 -10.84 9.68
CA SER A 51 -3.55 -10.59 9.21
C SER A 51 -4.11 -11.76 8.37
N GLU A 52 -3.74 -13.00 8.71
CA GLU A 52 -4.09 -14.22 7.94
C GLU A 52 -5.60 -14.43 7.72
N ASN A 53 -6.45 -13.80 8.54
CA ASN A 53 -7.91 -13.92 8.44
C ASN A 53 -8.60 -12.79 7.64
N PHE A 54 -7.84 -11.87 7.03
CA PHE A 54 -8.44 -10.73 6.34
C PHE A 54 -8.59 -10.99 4.83
N THR A 55 -9.83 -11.17 4.39
CA THR A 55 -10.30 -11.25 3.00
C THR A 55 -9.90 -10.04 2.16
N THR A 56 -9.73 -10.19 0.84
CA THR A 56 -9.50 -9.08 -0.12
C THR A 56 -10.78 -8.26 -0.30
N GLU A 57 -11.24 -7.62 0.77
CA GLU A 57 -12.43 -6.79 0.73
C GLU A 57 -12.16 -5.54 -0.10
N PRO A 58 -13.10 -5.14 -0.97
CA PRO A 58 -12.96 -3.94 -1.76
C PRO A 58 -12.92 -2.72 -0.84
N GLN A 59 -11.86 -1.93 -0.97
CA GLN A 59 -11.68 -0.69 -0.24
C GLN A 59 -11.73 0.49 -1.22
N LEU A 60 -12.42 1.56 -0.81
CA LEU A 60 -12.50 2.77 -1.61
C LEU A 60 -11.20 3.57 -1.50
N HIS A 61 -10.66 4.01 -2.63
CA HIS A 61 -9.43 4.78 -2.69
C HIS A 61 -9.57 5.97 -3.63
N VAL A 62 -8.83 7.04 -3.35
CA VAL A 62 -8.80 8.29 -4.14
C VAL A 62 -7.88 8.22 -5.36
N LEU A 63 -7.25 7.05 -5.58
CA LEU A 63 -6.39 6.68 -6.70
C LEU A 63 -6.62 5.19 -7.05
N PRO A 64 -6.21 4.71 -8.23
CA PRO A 64 -6.25 3.29 -8.56
C PRO A 64 -5.50 2.47 -7.51
N ALA A 65 -6.18 1.49 -6.92
CA ALA A 65 -5.59 0.67 -5.87
C ALA A 65 -6.10 -0.77 -5.92
N THR A 66 -5.27 -1.68 -5.42
CA THR A 66 -5.61 -3.09 -5.20
C THR A 66 -5.19 -3.52 -3.81
N VAL A 67 -5.92 -4.47 -3.22
CA VAL A 67 -5.63 -5.05 -1.92
C VAL A 67 -5.17 -6.48 -2.11
N LEU A 68 -4.01 -6.82 -1.56
CA LEU A 68 -3.43 -8.15 -1.67
C LEU A 68 -3.67 -8.99 -0.43
N SER A 69 -3.70 -10.31 -0.62
CA SER A 69 -3.59 -11.26 0.48
C SER A 69 -2.19 -11.17 1.12
N ALA A 70 -2.04 -11.71 2.33
CA ALA A 70 -0.73 -11.77 2.98
C ALA A 70 0.27 -12.62 2.17
N ASN A 71 -0.20 -13.60 1.37
CA ASN A 71 0.68 -14.41 0.54
C ASN A 71 1.15 -13.64 -0.70
N ASP A 72 0.24 -13.03 -1.44
CA ASP A 72 0.60 -12.23 -2.63
C ASP A 72 1.46 -11.02 -2.27
N SER A 73 1.23 -10.44 -1.09
CA SER A 73 2.07 -9.37 -0.55
C SER A 73 3.54 -9.80 -0.43
N LYS A 74 3.81 -11.04 0.02
CA LYS A 74 5.18 -11.57 0.12
C LYS A 74 5.82 -11.67 -1.25
N GLU A 75 5.10 -12.19 -2.23
CA GLU A 75 5.59 -12.34 -3.61
C GLU A 75 5.91 -10.98 -4.24
N VAL A 76 5.04 -9.99 -4.07
CA VAL A 76 5.28 -8.63 -4.57
C VAL A 76 6.49 -7.97 -3.89
N PHE A 77 6.66 -8.14 -2.57
CA PHE A 77 7.85 -7.62 -1.89
C PHE A 77 9.13 -8.35 -2.31
N ALA A 78 9.08 -9.67 -2.53
CA ALA A 78 10.20 -10.42 -3.06
C ALA A 78 10.60 -9.91 -4.45
N TYR A 79 9.62 -9.67 -5.32
CA TYR A 79 9.85 -9.07 -6.64
C TYR A 79 10.50 -7.69 -6.55
N ILE A 80 9.95 -6.78 -5.73
CA ILE A 80 10.48 -5.41 -5.56
C ILE A 80 11.94 -5.43 -5.08
N ASN A 81 12.30 -6.37 -4.21
CA ASN A 81 13.64 -6.50 -3.63
C ASN A 81 14.60 -7.37 -4.46
N SER A 82 14.18 -7.87 -5.63
CA SER A 82 14.99 -8.74 -6.48
C SER A 82 15.90 -7.99 -7.46
N SER A 83 15.91 -6.64 -7.41
CA SER A 83 16.67 -5.76 -8.32
C SER A 83 17.74 -4.96 -7.58
#